data_AF-A0A6C0D7X9-F1
#
_entry.id   AF-A0A6C0D7X9-F1
#
_cell.length_a   1.000
_cell.length_b   1.000
_cell.length_c   1.000
_cell.angle_alpha   90.00
_cell.angle_beta   90.00
_cell.angle_gamma   90.00
#
_symmetry.space_group_name_H-M   'P 1'
#
loop_
_entity.id
_entity.type
_entity.pdbx_description
1 polymer ?
#
loop_
_entity_poly.entity_id
_entity_poly.type
_entity_poly.pdbx_seq_one_letter_code
_entity_poly.pdbx_strand_id
1 'polypeptide(L)'
;MNNEFLIYLDKYLQKDKINKSVLIDSLKFLNENQFNNNQLLNNIKLNLKKQLGGADPELDRAIAESLENEQLRQAIELSSREESSLEDEDLRQSLLHSNYRESSLEDPEMRVVWIESIKDQITNLEKRIFELSQNQDESIIDLIAKTLNEKHILELKLNLIKSIKISDYRKQTYTGTIIEEEPDGNCLFRALARHVYGDPEKTVNYIPTTAHSNRRQVKTRLRAHQMMRKIICDNFLRYTTMQDQSVIRAELQRMRMDKTWGGATEAYVFAHLFGITVVIYDTRSGYVERYVPHDRNPNYTRELHIIYEGGNHYNTLKIGV
;
A
#
# COMPACT_ATOMS: atom_id res chain seq x y z
N MET A 1 13.95 5.27 -20.62
CA MET A 1 14.74 5.57 -21.84
C MET A 1 13.93 6.52 -22.70
N ASN A 2 14.43 7.72 -22.99
CA ASN A 2 13.69 8.72 -23.78
C ASN A 2 13.50 8.21 -25.22
N ASN A 3 12.31 8.43 -25.81
CA ASN A 3 12.01 8.11 -27.21
C ASN A 3 13.01 8.73 -28.18
N GLU A 4 13.57 9.90 -27.87
CA GLU A 4 14.61 10.52 -28.71
C GLU A 4 15.90 9.69 -28.79
N PHE A 5 16.30 9.02 -27.69
CA PHE A 5 17.48 8.16 -27.69
C PHE A 5 17.25 6.90 -28.54
N LEU A 6 16.04 6.35 -28.50
CA LEU A 6 15.66 5.19 -29.32
C LEU A 6 15.58 5.56 -30.81
N ILE A 7 15.02 6.73 -31.13
CA ILE A 7 14.99 7.29 -32.50
C ILE A 7 16.41 7.56 -33.00
N TYR A 8 17.31 8.03 -32.14
CA TYR A 8 18.71 8.28 -32.49
C TYR A 8 19.48 6.97 -32.75
N LEU A 9 19.24 5.94 -31.92
CA LEU A 9 19.80 4.61 -32.10
C LEU A 9 19.34 3.98 -33.42
N ASP A 10 18.05 4.12 -33.74
CA ASP A 10 17.45 3.60 -34.98
C ASP A 10 18.06 4.28 -36.22
N LYS A 11 18.27 5.59 -36.17
CA LYS A 11 18.95 6.36 -37.24
C LYS A 11 20.41 5.91 -37.47
N TYR A 12 21.09 5.41 -36.44
CA TYR A 12 22.46 4.90 -36.53
C TYR A 12 22.52 3.44 -37.01
N LEU A 13 21.54 2.63 -36.61
CA LEU A 13 21.34 1.27 -37.12
C LEU A 13 21.00 1.27 -38.61
N GLN A 14 20.22 2.25 -39.08
CA GLN A 14 19.89 2.42 -40.50
C GLN A 14 21.08 2.90 -41.37
N LYS A 15 22.16 3.40 -40.77
CA LYS A 15 23.35 3.92 -41.50
C LYS A 15 24.51 2.91 -41.59
N ASP A 16 24.28 1.63 -41.25
CA ASP A 16 25.30 0.55 -41.24
C ASP A 16 26.56 0.83 -40.41
N LYS A 17 26.54 1.84 -39.52
CA LYS A 17 27.72 2.25 -38.73
C LYS A 17 27.90 1.43 -37.45
N ILE A 18 26.87 0.73 -37.01
CA ILE A 18 26.91 -0.12 -35.81
C ILE A 18 26.41 -1.50 -36.20
N ASN A 19 27.24 -2.52 -35.96
CA ASN A 19 26.84 -3.89 -36.18
C ASN A 19 25.68 -4.25 -35.22
N LYS A 20 24.51 -4.52 -35.79
CA LYS A 20 23.26 -4.82 -35.06
C LYS A 20 23.40 -6.01 -34.10
N SER A 21 24.24 -7.00 -34.42
CA SER A 21 24.49 -8.14 -33.51
C SER A 21 25.20 -7.70 -32.23
N VAL A 22 26.14 -6.75 -32.33
CA VAL A 22 26.93 -6.25 -31.21
C VAL A 22 26.07 -5.40 -30.26
N LEU A 23 25.11 -4.65 -30.81
CA LEU A 23 24.15 -3.91 -30.01
C LEU A 23 23.22 -4.86 -29.23
N ILE A 24 22.72 -5.90 -29.90
CA ILE A 24 21.87 -6.92 -29.28
C ILE A 24 22.63 -7.66 -28.17
N ASP A 25 23.88 -8.07 -28.40
CA ASP A 25 24.70 -8.75 -27.40
C ASP A 25 25.01 -7.85 -26.20
N SER A 26 25.24 -6.55 -26.45
CA SER A 26 25.44 -5.57 -25.37
C SER A 26 24.18 -5.37 -24.54
N LEU A 27 23.00 -5.29 -25.17
CA LEU A 27 21.72 -5.16 -24.46
C LEU A 27 21.36 -6.42 -23.67
N LYS A 28 21.65 -7.62 -24.21
CA LYS A 28 21.47 -8.90 -23.50
C LYS A 28 22.35 -9.01 -22.26
N PHE A 29 23.65 -8.73 -22.40
CA PHE A 29 24.59 -8.73 -21.28
C PHE A 29 24.16 -7.78 -20.16
N LEU A 30 23.59 -6.64 -20.50
CA LEU A 30 23.16 -5.64 -19.53
C LEU A 30 21.84 -6.02 -18.83
N ASN A 31 20.93 -6.70 -19.53
CA ASN A 31 19.69 -7.25 -18.96
C ASN A 31 19.96 -8.36 -17.94
N GLU A 32 21.01 -9.17 -18.17
CA GLU A 32 21.40 -10.26 -17.29
C GLU A 32 22.04 -9.81 -15.97
N ASN A 33 22.54 -8.57 -15.89
CA ASN A 33 23.36 -8.09 -14.77
C ASN A 33 22.71 -6.99 -13.90
N GLN A 34 21.40 -6.74 -14.03
CA GLN A 34 20.60 -5.83 -13.17
C GLN A 34 21.27 -4.48 -12.81
N PHE A 35 21.85 -3.79 -13.79
CA PHE A 35 22.52 -2.51 -13.53
C PHE A 35 21.55 -1.33 -13.34
N ASN A 36 21.94 -0.38 -12.48
CA ASN A 36 21.31 0.94 -12.40
C ASN A 36 21.38 1.65 -13.77
N ASN A 37 20.29 2.27 -14.21
CA ASN A 37 20.15 3.00 -15.48
C ASN A 37 21.32 3.94 -15.81
N ASN A 38 21.95 4.57 -14.81
CA ASN A 38 23.11 5.45 -15.01
C ASN A 38 24.41 4.68 -15.34
N GLN A 39 24.60 3.50 -14.77
CA GLN A 39 25.73 2.62 -15.10
C GLN A 39 25.53 1.97 -16.48
N LEU A 40 24.29 1.62 -16.81
CA LEU A 40 23.88 1.11 -18.12
C LEU A 40 24.25 2.10 -19.23
N LEU A 41 23.87 3.37 -19.08
CA LEU A 41 24.12 4.41 -20.08
C LEU A 41 25.62 4.68 -20.26
N ASN A 42 26.39 4.68 -19.17
CA ASN A 42 27.84 4.88 -19.20
C ASN A 42 28.59 3.73 -19.88
N ASN A 43 28.14 2.49 -19.69
CA ASN A 43 28.74 1.32 -20.34
C ASN A 43 28.41 1.27 -21.84
N ILE A 44 27.19 1.63 -22.24
CA ILE A 44 26.82 1.80 -23.65
C ILE A 44 27.69 2.90 -24.29
N LYS A 45 27.88 4.03 -23.60
CA LYS A 45 28.77 5.12 -24.05
C LYS A 45 30.21 4.67 -24.27
N LEU A 46 30.78 3.91 -23.33
CA LEU A 46 32.15 3.41 -23.41
C LEU A 46 32.36 2.43 -24.56
N ASN A 47 31.40 1.54 -24.80
CA ASN A 47 31.48 0.58 -25.91
C ASN A 47 31.29 1.25 -27.28
N LEU A 48 30.32 2.16 -27.41
CA LEU A 48 30.10 2.89 -28.66
C LEU A 48 31.30 3.81 -29.01
N LYS A 49 31.89 4.51 -28.02
CA LYS A 49 33.10 5.33 -28.25
C LYS A 49 34.32 4.52 -28.66
N LYS A 50 34.51 3.33 -28.09
CA LYS A 50 35.61 2.42 -28.48
C LYS A 50 35.48 1.93 -29.93
N GLN A 51 34.26 1.79 -30.44
CA GLN A 51 34.01 1.21 -31.76
C GLN A 51 33.85 2.25 -32.88
N LEU A 52 33.36 3.45 -32.58
CA LEU A 52 33.14 4.51 -33.57
C LEU A 52 34.39 5.38 -33.82
N GLY A 53 35.52 5.12 -33.13
CA GLY A 53 36.81 5.72 -33.46
C GLY A 53 36.96 7.21 -33.13
N GLY A 54 36.24 7.72 -32.14
CA GLY A 54 36.35 9.12 -31.69
C GLY A 54 35.09 9.64 -31.02
N ALA A 55 35.18 10.84 -30.43
CA ALA A 55 34.03 11.53 -29.86
C ALA A 55 33.05 11.93 -30.97
N ASP A 56 31.83 11.39 -30.92
CA ASP A 56 30.71 11.82 -31.76
C ASP A 56 29.91 12.88 -30.98
N PRO A 57 30.00 14.17 -31.35
CA PRO A 57 29.33 15.25 -30.63
C PRO A 57 27.80 15.17 -30.69
N GLU A 58 27.23 14.58 -31.73
CA GLU A 58 25.77 14.41 -31.84
C GLU A 58 25.30 13.29 -30.90
N LEU A 59 26.06 12.19 -30.79
CA LEU A 59 25.79 11.12 -29.83
C LEU A 59 25.99 11.60 -28.38
N ASP A 60 27.06 12.35 -28.12
CA ASP A 60 27.32 12.94 -26.81
C ASP A 60 26.22 13.96 -26.44
N ARG A 61 25.69 14.73 -27.40
CA ARG A 61 24.57 15.66 -27.22
C ARG A 61 23.24 14.96 -26.97
N ALA A 62 22.86 13.95 -27.76
CA ALA A 62 21.63 13.19 -27.56
C ALA A 62 21.63 12.44 -26.21
N ILE A 63 22.79 11.95 -25.78
CA ILE A 63 22.97 11.35 -24.45
C ILE A 63 22.87 12.42 -23.36
N ALA A 64 23.46 13.61 -23.55
CA ALA A 64 23.36 14.72 -22.60
C ALA A 64 21.91 15.21 -22.45
N GLU A 65 21.18 15.36 -23.56
CA GLU A 65 19.75 15.73 -23.58
C GLU A 65 18.87 14.65 -22.92
N SER A 66 19.23 13.36 -23.06
CA SER A 66 18.53 12.27 -22.34
C SER A 66 18.87 12.23 -20.85
N LEU A 67 20.08 12.61 -20.45
CA LEU A 67 20.50 12.70 -19.04
C LEU A 67 19.93 13.94 -18.36
N GLU A 68 19.89 15.09 -19.04
CA GLU A 68 19.20 16.29 -18.58
C GLU A 68 17.71 16.02 -18.42
N ASN A 69 17.07 15.26 -19.32
CA ASN A 69 15.67 14.85 -19.14
C ASN A 69 15.48 13.88 -17.95
N GLU A 70 16.44 13.02 -17.64
CA GLU A 70 16.36 12.11 -16.48
C GLU A 70 16.64 12.86 -15.16
N GLN A 71 17.58 13.81 -15.17
CA GLN A 71 17.83 14.71 -14.05
C GLN A 71 16.67 15.69 -13.85
N LEU A 72 16.04 16.16 -14.93
CA LEU A 72 14.82 16.96 -14.91
C LEU A 72 13.66 16.11 -14.39
N ARG A 73 13.55 14.82 -14.78
CA ARG A 73 12.58 13.89 -14.20
C ARG A 73 12.81 13.63 -12.72
N GLN A 74 14.06 13.42 -12.28
CA GLN A 74 14.40 13.27 -10.86
C GLN A 74 14.21 14.56 -10.07
N ALA A 75 14.47 15.72 -10.69
CA ALA A 75 14.21 17.04 -10.12
C ALA A 75 12.70 17.33 -10.06
N ILE A 76 11.92 16.88 -11.06
CA ILE A 76 10.46 16.91 -11.06
C ILE A 76 9.92 15.94 -10.00
N GLU A 77 10.50 14.76 -9.82
CA GLU A 77 10.14 13.76 -8.81
C GLU A 77 10.51 14.19 -7.38
N LEU A 78 11.56 15.01 -7.23
CA LEU A 78 11.93 15.69 -6.00
C LEU A 78 11.09 16.95 -5.75
N SER A 79 10.73 17.70 -6.80
CA SER A 79 9.87 18.88 -6.71
C SER A 79 8.39 18.51 -6.53
N SER A 80 7.94 17.35 -7.01
CA SER A 80 6.58 16.83 -6.81
C SER A 80 6.36 16.27 -5.40
N ARG A 81 7.38 16.34 -4.53
CA ARG A 81 7.20 16.33 -3.06
C ARG A 81 6.71 17.67 -2.51
N GLU A 82 6.76 18.73 -3.30
CA GLU A 82 6.30 20.08 -3.00
C GLU A 82 5.43 20.61 -4.17
N GLU A 83 4.11 20.46 -4.01
CA GLU A 83 3.04 21.07 -4.82
C GLU A 83 2.58 20.35 -6.11
N SER A 84 1.27 20.10 -6.15
CA SER A 84 0.53 19.47 -7.26
C SER A 84 0.14 20.50 -8.31
N SER A 85 0.40 20.22 -9.59
CA SER A 85 -0.16 20.99 -10.71
C SER A 85 -1.00 20.12 -11.64
N LEU A 86 -1.94 20.76 -12.34
CA LEU A 86 -3.10 20.18 -13.03
C LEU A 86 -2.81 19.27 -14.23
N GLU A 87 -1.58 19.21 -14.76
CA GLU A 87 -1.26 18.41 -15.96
C GLU A 87 -1.14 16.90 -15.67
N ASP A 88 -0.82 16.51 -14.43
CA ASP A 88 -0.76 15.10 -14.03
C ASP A 88 -2.14 14.44 -13.91
N GLU A 89 -3.20 15.23 -13.74
CA GLU A 89 -4.54 14.71 -13.51
C GLU A 89 -5.14 14.16 -14.81
N ASP A 90 -4.93 14.79 -15.97
CA ASP A 90 -5.47 14.31 -17.25
C ASP A 90 -4.84 12.96 -17.68
N LEU A 91 -3.53 12.79 -17.45
CA LEU A 91 -2.83 11.53 -17.72
C LEU A 91 -3.29 10.43 -16.74
N ARG A 92 -3.47 10.77 -15.46
CA ARG A 92 -3.99 9.88 -14.42
C ARG A 92 -5.41 9.42 -14.75
N GLN A 93 -6.28 10.36 -15.15
CA GLN A 93 -7.66 10.08 -15.54
C GLN A 93 -7.73 9.23 -16.82
N SER A 94 -6.88 9.49 -17.82
CA SER A 94 -6.78 8.68 -19.05
C SER A 94 -6.36 7.22 -18.78
N LEU A 95 -5.42 7.00 -17.86
CA LEU A 95 -4.98 5.65 -17.47
C LEU A 95 -6.06 4.88 -16.69
N LEU A 96 -6.86 5.59 -15.87
CA LEU A 96 -7.96 5.04 -15.06
C LEU A 96 -9.22 4.72 -15.90
N HIS A 97 -9.52 5.48 -16.95
CA HIS A 97 -10.73 5.33 -17.78
C HIS A 97 -10.78 4.07 -18.68
N SER A 98 -9.73 3.26 -18.71
CA SER A 98 -9.73 2.00 -19.47
C SER A 98 -10.35 0.85 -18.66
N ASN A 99 -11.62 0.51 -18.92
CA ASN A 99 -12.37 -0.67 -18.45
C ASN A 99 -12.56 -0.90 -16.93
N TYR A 100 -12.00 -0.07 -16.05
CA TYR A 100 -12.05 -0.30 -14.60
C TYR A 100 -12.85 0.81 -13.91
N ARG A 101 -13.95 0.45 -13.24
CA ARG A 101 -14.74 1.41 -12.45
C ARG A 101 -13.93 1.88 -11.24
N GLU A 102 -13.80 3.19 -11.05
CA GLU A 102 -13.12 3.81 -9.90
C GLU A 102 -13.58 3.21 -8.56
N SER A 103 -14.87 2.87 -8.44
CA SER A 103 -15.46 2.24 -7.25
C SER A 103 -14.81 0.91 -6.84
N SER A 104 -14.17 0.19 -7.76
CA SER A 104 -13.51 -1.10 -7.48
C SER A 104 -12.02 -0.95 -7.15
N LEU A 105 -11.43 0.22 -7.38
CA LEU A 105 -10.15 0.60 -6.81
C LEU A 105 -10.31 1.08 -5.36
N GLU A 106 -11.51 1.29 -4.83
CA GLU A 106 -11.69 1.75 -3.45
C GLU A 106 -11.61 0.62 -2.42
N ASP A 107 -11.85 -0.62 -2.85
CA ASP A 107 -11.83 -1.80 -1.99
C ASP A 107 -10.41 -2.41 -1.92
N PRO A 108 -9.77 -2.46 -0.73
CA PRO A 108 -8.45 -3.07 -0.55
C PRO A 108 -8.36 -4.52 -1.04
N GLU A 109 -9.41 -5.32 -0.88
CA GLU A 109 -9.44 -6.71 -1.33
C GLU A 109 -9.44 -6.79 -2.86
N MET A 110 -10.24 -5.94 -3.51
CA MET A 110 -10.26 -5.83 -4.97
C MET A 110 -8.94 -5.31 -5.53
N ARG A 111 -8.26 -4.37 -4.86
CA ARG A 111 -6.92 -3.91 -5.27
C ARG A 111 -5.90 -5.05 -5.29
N VAL A 112 -5.91 -5.92 -4.28
CA VAL A 112 -5.01 -7.09 -4.26
C VAL A 112 -5.28 -7.99 -5.45
N VAL A 113 -6.56 -8.32 -5.70
CA VAL A 113 -6.97 -9.11 -6.87
C VAL A 113 -6.51 -8.47 -8.18
N TRP A 114 -6.55 -7.15 -8.28
CA TRP A 114 -6.15 -6.43 -9.48
C TRP A 114 -4.64 -6.37 -9.67
N ILE A 115 -3.89 -6.14 -8.60
CA ILE A 115 -2.42 -6.18 -8.62
C ILE A 115 -1.96 -7.55 -9.11
N GLU A 116 -2.54 -8.63 -8.58
CA GLU A 116 -2.20 -9.99 -9.04
C GLU A 116 -2.62 -10.22 -10.50
N SER A 117 -3.81 -9.76 -10.92
CA SER A 117 -4.23 -9.86 -12.33
C SER A 117 -3.30 -9.12 -13.30
N ILE A 118 -2.81 -7.93 -12.93
CA ILE A 118 -1.88 -7.16 -13.77
C ILE A 118 -0.52 -7.84 -13.82
N LYS A 119 -0.03 -8.40 -12.69
CA LYS A 119 1.21 -9.19 -12.67
C LYS A 119 1.11 -10.39 -13.60
N ASP A 120 0.01 -11.13 -13.55
CA ASP A 120 -0.22 -12.29 -14.43
C ASP A 120 -0.19 -11.89 -15.92
N GLN A 121 -0.80 -10.77 -16.27
CA GLN A 121 -0.76 -10.23 -17.64
C GLN A 121 0.67 -9.87 -18.07
N ILE A 122 1.44 -9.21 -17.19
CA ILE A 122 2.86 -8.89 -17.46
C ILE A 122 3.67 -10.18 -17.69
N THR A 123 3.52 -11.19 -16.83
CA THR A 123 4.21 -12.47 -16.97
C THR A 123 3.86 -13.19 -18.28
N ASN A 124 2.60 -13.13 -18.70
CA ASN A 124 2.18 -13.70 -19.98
C ASN A 124 2.81 -12.97 -21.19
N LEU A 125 2.91 -11.64 -21.13
CA LEU A 125 3.58 -10.86 -22.18
C LEU A 125 5.09 -11.15 -22.23
N GLU A 126 5.75 -11.32 -21.08
CA GLU A 126 7.16 -11.70 -21.01
C GLU A 126 7.41 -13.05 -21.68
N LYS A 127 6.56 -14.04 -21.40
CA LYS A 127 6.61 -15.35 -22.06
C LYS A 127 6.44 -15.22 -23.57
N ARG A 128 5.47 -14.43 -24.03
CA ARG A 128 5.24 -14.19 -25.46
C ARG A 128 6.43 -13.52 -26.14
N ILE A 129 7.02 -12.51 -25.50
CA ILE A 129 8.24 -11.84 -26.01
C ILE A 129 9.39 -12.86 -26.14
N PHE A 130 9.56 -13.72 -25.14
CA PHE A 130 10.57 -14.77 -25.19
C PHE A 130 10.34 -15.73 -26.37
N GLU A 131 9.12 -16.24 -26.54
CA GLU A 131 8.77 -17.14 -27.65
C GLU A 131 8.99 -16.48 -29.02
N LEU A 132 8.56 -15.23 -29.19
CA LEU A 132 8.78 -14.48 -30.43
C LEU A 132 10.26 -14.24 -30.72
N SER A 133 11.08 -14.02 -29.68
CA SER A 133 12.52 -13.80 -29.83
C SER A 133 13.32 -15.03 -30.27
N GLN A 134 12.75 -16.24 -30.13
CA GLN A 134 13.36 -17.47 -30.63
C GLN A 134 13.15 -17.64 -32.14
N ASN A 135 12.25 -16.85 -32.73
CA ASN A 135 11.99 -16.89 -34.16
C ASN A 135 13.00 -16.00 -34.91
N GLN A 136 13.58 -16.53 -35.98
CA GLN A 136 14.60 -15.86 -36.79
C GLN A 136 14.01 -14.95 -37.89
N ASP A 137 12.68 -14.88 -38.00
CA ASP A 137 11.99 -14.05 -38.98
C ASP A 137 12.01 -12.57 -38.59
N GLU A 138 12.57 -11.72 -39.46
CA GLU A 138 12.64 -10.27 -39.25
C GLU A 138 11.27 -9.59 -39.19
N SER A 139 10.22 -10.20 -39.76
CA SER A 139 8.84 -9.68 -39.69
C SER A 139 8.25 -9.69 -38.27
N ILE A 140 8.91 -10.36 -37.32
CA ILE A 140 8.47 -10.46 -35.92
C ILE A 140 8.93 -9.28 -35.07
N ILE A 141 9.88 -8.46 -35.57
CA ILE A 141 10.42 -7.31 -34.84
C ILE A 141 9.29 -6.33 -34.46
N ASP A 142 8.37 -6.03 -35.38
CA ASP A 142 7.24 -5.13 -35.13
C ASP A 142 6.29 -5.70 -34.06
N LEU A 143 6.09 -7.02 -34.05
CA LEU A 143 5.24 -7.69 -33.09
C LEU A 143 5.88 -7.69 -31.68
N ILE A 144 7.19 -7.88 -31.60
CA ILE A 144 7.95 -7.76 -30.34
C ILE A 144 7.86 -6.33 -29.82
N ALA A 145 8.05 -5.32 -30.67
CA ALA A 145 7.95 -3.90 -30.29
C ALA A 145 6.56 -3.56 -29.74
N LYS A 146 5.50 -4.02 -30.39
CA LYS A 146 4.12 -3.85 -29.90
C LYS A 146 3.90 -4.52 -28.54
N THR A 147 4.40 -5.74 -28.37
CA THR A 147 4.24 -6.52 -27.12
C THR A 147 5.01 -5.88 -25.97
N LEU A 148 6.19 -5.30 -26.23
CA LEU A 148 6.96 -4.53 -25.25
C LEU A 148 6.24 -3.25 -24.82
N ASN A 149 5.60 -2.55 -25.76
CA ASN A 149 4.80 -1.36 -25.45
C ASN A 149 3.59 -1.71 -24.57
N GLU A 150 2.89 -2.81 -24.86
CA GLU A 150 1.80 -3.31 -24.02
C GLU A 150 2.29 -3.63 -22.59
N LYS A 151 3.45 -4.30 -22.46
CA LYS A 151 4.07 -4.57 -21.15
C LYS A 151 4.36 -3.27 -20.40
N HIS A 152 4.97 -2.29 -21.05
CA HIS A 152 5.32 -1.02 -20.43
C HIS A 152 4.09 -0.27 -19.89
N ILE A 153 2.99 -0.27 -20.65
CA ILE A 153 1.73 0.34 -20.21
C ILE A 153 1.20 -0.35 -18.93
N LEU A 154 1.28 -1.69 -18.85
CA LEU A 154 0.86 -2.42 -17.65
C LEU A 154 1.76 -2.15 -16.43
N GLU A 155 3.07 -2.03 -16.64
CA GLU A 155 4.01 -1.64 -15.57
C GLU A 155 3.72 -0.24 -15.05
N LEU A 156 3.41 0.72 -15.94
CA LEU A 156 2.99 2.07 -15.54
C LEU A 156 1.68 2.03 -14.74
N LYS A 157 0.69 1.24 -15.17
CA LYS A 157 -0.55 1.04 -14.41
C LYS A 157 -0.30 0.42 -13.03
N LEU A 158 0.56 -0.59 -12.95
CA LEU A 158 0.93 -1.23 -11.69
C LEU A 158 1.60 -0.24 -10.74
N ASN A 159 2.51 0.58 -11.26
CA ASN A 159 3.20 1.61 -10.48
C ASN A 159 2.24 2.70 -10.03
N LEU A 160 1.29 3.12 -10.87
CA LEU A 160 0.24 4.06 -10.51
C LEU A 160 -0.66 3.49 -9.39
N ILE A 161 -1.12 2.26 -9.51
CA ILE A 161 -1.96 1.61 -8.48
C ILE A 161 -1.21 1.49 -7.15
N LYS A 162 0.11 1.19 -7.20
CA LYS A 162 0.97 1.15 -6.01
C LYS A 162 1.28 2.55 -5.44
N SER A 163 1.34 3.58 -6.28
CA SER A 163 1.67 4.95 -5.88
C SER A 163 0.47 5.74 -5.37
N ILE A 164 -0.76 5.29 -5.65
CA ILE A 164 -1.97 5.76 -4.97
C ILE A 164 -1.81 5.45 -3.48
N LYS A 165 -1.23 6.41 -2.75
CA LYS A 165 -1.33 6.46 -1.29
C LYS A 165 -2.81 6.47 -1.00
N ILE A 166 -3.26 5.55 -0.14
CA ILE A 166 -4.67 5.48 0.25
C ILE A 166 -5.14 6.89 0.72
N SER A 167 -4.22 7.77 1.16
CA SER A 167 -4.42 9.03 1.91
C SER A 167 -5.14 10.10 1.13
N ASP A 168 -5.23 9.92 -0.20
CA ASP A 168 -5.95 10.85 -1.07
C ASP A 168 -7.46 10.64 -0.99
N TYR A 169 -7.95 9.55 -0.38
CA TYR A 169 -9.37 9.25 -0.30
C TYR A 169 -9.93 9.41 1.12
N ARG A 170 -10.66 10.54 1.26
CA ARG A 170 -11.50 10.99 2.39
C ARG A 170 -10.76 11.66 3.54
N LYS A 171 -10.44 12.96 3.38
CA LYS A 171 -10.50 13.90 4.50
C LYS A 171 -11.95 13.99 5.01
N GLN A 172 -12.42 12.97 5.75
CA GLN A 172 -13.61 13.15 6.57
C GLN A 172 -13.19 14.01 7.75
N THR A 173 -13.56 15.28 7.71
CA THR A 173 -13.57 16.13 8.89
C THR A 173 -14.58 15.53 9.86
N TYR A 174 -14.08 14.94 10.94
CA TYR A 174 -14.95 14.50 12.02
C TYR A 174 -15.48 15.73 12.74
N THR A 175 -16.78 15.73 13.06
CA THR A 175 -17.42 16.79 13.84
C THR A 175 -17.79 16.21 15.21
N GLY A 176 -17.10 16.63 16.26
CA GLY A 176 -17.36 16.13 17.62
C GLY A 176 -16.39 16.69 18.64
N THR A 177 -16.62 16.33 19.90
CA THR A 177 -15.72 16.65 21.01
C THR A 177 -14.75 15.50 21.23
N ILE A 178 -13.45 15.79 21.18
CA ILE A 178 -12.41 14.84 21.55
C ILE A 178 -12.34 14.78 23.07
N ILE A 179 -12.34 13.56 23.61
CA ILE A 179 -12.01 13.30 25.01
C ILE A 179 -10.64 12.63 25.01
N GLU A 180 -9.64 13.38 25.46
CA GLU A 180 -8.26 12.92 25.57
C GLU A 180 -8.16 11.76 26.56
N GLU A 181 -7.44 10.72 26.17
CA GLU A 181 -7.09 9.59 27.01
C GLU A 181 -5.61 9.68 27.38
N GLU A 182 -5.22 9.02 28.47
CA GLU A 182 -3.81 8.99 28.88
C GLU A 182 -2.97 8.17 27.87
N PRO A 183 -1.81 8.67 27.41
CA PRO A 183 -0.93 7.98 26.45
C PRO A 183 -0.07 6.90 27.14
N ASP A 184 -0.69 6.06 27.96
CA ASP A 184 -0.03 5.05 28.82
C ASP A 184 -0.10 3.62 28.27
N GLY A 185 -0.47 3.44 27.00
CA GLY A 185 -0.72 2.14 26.39
C GLY A 185 -2.08 1.50 26.73
N ASN A 186 -2.91 2.14 27.57
CA ASN A 186 -4.30 1.74 27.80
C ASN A 186 -5.33 2.58 27.03
N CYS A 187 -4.90 3.63 26.32
CA CYS A 187 -5.75 4.59 25.60
C CYS A 187 -6.87 3.96 24.76
N LEU A 188 -6.58 2.95 23.92
CA LEU A 188 -7.63 2.25 23.16
C LEU A 188 -8.69 1.64 24.09
N PHE A 189 -8.27 0.91 25.11
CA PHE A 189 -9.20 0.26 26.04
C PHE A 189 -9.98 1.27 26.89
N ARG A 190 -9.41 2.45 27.15
CA ARG A 190 -10.12 3.57 27.79
C ARG A 190 -11.21 4.11 26.87
N ALA A 191 -10.90 4.35 25.60
CA ALA A 191 -11.89 4.80 24.62
C ALA A 191 -13.04 3.80 24.44
N LEU A 192 -12.71 2.50 24.35
CA LEU A 192 -13.71 1.42 24.29
C LEU A 192 -14.53 1.32 25.59
N ALA A 193 -13.87 1.39 26.75
CA ALA A 193 -14.54 1.32 28.06
C ALA A 193 -15.45 2.52 28.30
N ARG A 194 -15.08 3.71 27.83
CA ARG A 194 -15.91 4.92 27.93
C ARG A 194 -17.26 4.73 27.26
N HIS A 195 -17.29 4.03 26.12
CA HIS A 195 -18.54 3.73 25.44
C HIS A 195 -19.46 2.80 26.26
N VAL A 196 -18.89 1.78 26.90
CA VAL A 196 -19.66 0.74 27.61
C VAL A 196 -20.01 1.15 29.04
N TYR A 197 -19.10 1.85 29.73
CA TYR A 197 -19.18 2.14 31.17
C TYR A 197 -19.27 3.64 31.49
N GLY A 198 -19.14 4.53 30.50
CA GLY A 198 -19.16 5.98 30.66
C GLY A 198 -17.85 6.58 31.17
N ASP A 199 -17.30 6.05 32.27
CA ASP A 199 -16.02 6.48 32.84
C ASP A 199 -15.01 5.32 32.85
N PRO A 200 -13.89 5.40 32.10
CA PRO A 200 -12.90 4.33 32.01
C PRO A 200 -12.07 4.14 33.29
N GLU A 201 -12.08 5.09 34.23
CA GLU A 201 -11.40 5.01 35.52
C GLU A 201 -12.30 4.48 36.64
N LYS A 202 -13.60 4.45 36.40
CA LYS A 202 -14.55 3.88 37.36
C LYS A 202 -14.24 2.41 37.61
N THR A 203 -14.30 2.03 38.89
CA THR A 203 -14.19 0.62 39.29
C THR A 203 -15.49 -0.11 38.99
N VAL A 204 -15.37 -1.26 38.34
CA VAL A 204 -16.46 -2.15 37.94
C VAL A 204 -16.23 -3.55 38.50
N ASN A 205 -17.33 -4.26 38.80
CA ASN A 205 -17.25 -5.63 39.29
C ASN A 205 -17.10 -6.57 38.09
N TYR A 206 -15.98 -7.28 38.02
CA TYR A 206 -15.77 -8.32 37.02
C TYR A 206 -16.22 -9.69 37.57
N ILE A 207 -17.04 -10.40 36.79
CA ILE A 207 -17.43 -11.78 37.04
C ILE A 207 -16.90 -12.60 35.85
N PRO A 208 -15.90 -13.47 36.05
CA PRO A 208 -15.37 -14.31 34.98
C PRO A 208 -16.45 -15.22 34.40
N THR A 209 -16.59 -15.25 33.08
CA THR A 209 -17.59 -16.06 32.36
C THR A 209 -17.12 -17.48 32.03
N THR A 210 -15.91 -17.88 32.43
CA THR A 210 -15.41 -19.23 32.16
C THR A 210 -16.12 -20.26 33.05
N ALA A 211 -17.04 -21.00 32.43
CA ALA A 211 -17.94 -21.99 33.01
C ALA A 211 -17.28 -23.26 33.60
N HIS A 212 -16.02 -23.21 34.04
CA HIS A 212 -15.25 -24.41 34.43
C HIS A 212 -14.66 -24.39 35.84
N SER A 213 -15.13 -23.50 36.74
CA SER A 213 -14.75 -23.67 38.15
C SER A 213 -15.90 -23.39 39.11
N ASN A 214 -16.29 -24.44 39.83
CA ASN A 214 -17.01 -24.39 41.10
C ASN A 214 -16.19 -23.72 42.22
N ARG A 215 -15.22 -22.85 41.89
CA ARG A 215 -14.41 -22.11 42.84
C ARG A 215 -15.08 -20.75 43.03
N ARG A 216 -15.46 -20.45 44.28
CA ARG A 216 -15.93 -19.14 44.79
C ARG A 216 -15.73 -18.02 43.78
N GLN A 217 -16.82 -17.45 43.24
CA GLN A 217 -16.78 -16.25 42.41
C GLN A 217 -16.10 -15.12 43.19
N VAL A 218 -14.79 -14.97 43.03
CA VAL A 218 -14.05 -13.85 43.59
C VAL A 218 -14.41 -12.64 42.73
N LYS A 219 -15.25 -11.76 43.27
CA LYS A 219 -15.55 -10.46 42.65
C LYS A 219 -14.25 -9.66 42.64
N THR A 220 -13.59 -9.59 41.50
CA THR A 220 -12.45 -8.69 41.32
C THR A 220 -12.97 -7.32 40.92
N ARG A 221 -12.52 -6.28 41.63
CA ARG A 221 -12.75 -4.90 41.26
C ARG A 221 -11.63 -4.46 40.33
N LEU A 222 -11.99 -4.08 39.11
CA LEU A 222 -11.05 -3.59 38.10
C LEU A 222 -11.50 -2.21 37.64
N ARG A 223 -10.56 -1.38 37.16
CA ARG A 223 -10.93 -0.18 36.41
C ARG A 223 -11.61 -0.59 35.10
N ALA A 224 -12.55 0.22 34.61
CA ALA A 224 -13.35 -0.13 33.45
C ALA A 224 -12.51 -0.44 32.19
N HIS A 225 -11.40 0.26 31.96
CA HIS A 225 -10.47 -0.06 30.86
C HIS A 225 -9.74 -1.41 31.04
N GLN A 226 -9.37 -1.76 32.28
CA GLN A 226 -8.77 -3.06 32.59
C GLN A 226 -9.78 -4.20 32.39
N MET A 227 -11.03 -3.96 32.78
CA MET A 227 -12.13 -4.89 32.52
C MET A 227 -12.37 -5.04 31.01
N MET A 228 -12.35 -3.94 30.26
CA MET A 228 -12.49 -3.98 28.79
C MET A 228 -11.39 -4.81 28.13
N ARG A 229 -10.11 -4.56 28.49
CA ARG A 229 -8.97 -5.37 28.05
C ARG A 229 -9.19 -6.87 28.33
N LYS A 230 -9.60 -7.20 29.55
CA LYS A 230 -9.85 -8.58 29.96
C LYS A 230 -10.98 -9.23 29.14
N ILE A 231 -12.10 -8.54 28.97
CA ILE A 231 -13.24 -9.02 28.19
C ILE A 231 -12.85 -9.30 26.73
N ILE A 232 -12.13 -8.36 26.10
CA ILE A 232 -11.65 -8.53 24.72
C ILE A 232 -10.69 -9.73 24.64
N CYS A 233 -9.73 -9.83 25.56
CA CYS A 233 -8.80 -10.96 25.61
C CYS A 233 -9.50 -12.31 25.81
N ASP A 234 -10.49 -12.38 26.70
CA ASP A 234 -11.23 -13.62 26.99
C ASP A 234 -12.09 -14.07 25.79
N ASN A 235 -12.45 -13.15 24.88
CA ASN A 235 -13.25 -13.44 23.68
C ASN A 235 -12.43 -13.45 22.39
N PHE A 236 -11.12 -13.22 22.44
CA PHE A 236 -10.25 -13.08 21.27
C PHE A 236 -10.37 -14.28 20.31
N LEU A 237 -10.30 -15.50 20.86
CA LEU A 237 -10.37 -16.75 20.10
C LEU A 237 -11.69 -16.96 19.37
N ARG A 238 -12.77 -16.31 19.82
CA ARG A 238 -14.10 -16.45 19.21
C ARG A 238 -14.20 -15.70 17.88
N TYR A 239 -13.40 -14.65 17.70
CA TYR A 239 -13.53 -13.74 16.57
C TYR A 239 -12.27 -13.66 15.70
N THR A 240 -11.11 -14.10 16.19
CA THR A 240 -9.89 -14.15 15.38
C THR A 240 -9.93 -15.31 14.36
N THR A 241 -9.36 -15.08 13.16
CA THR A 241 -9.11 -16.11 12.14
C THR A 241 -7.72 -16.73 12.25
N MET A 242 -6.91 -16.31 13.24
CA MET A 242 -5.57 -16.84 13.47
C MET A 242 -5.63 -18.35 13.72
N GLN A 243 -4.77 -19.10 13.04
CA GLN A 243 -4.68 -20.57 13.17
C GLN A 243 -3.44 -21.03 13.95
N ASP A 244 -2.36 -20.25 13.91
CA ASP A 244 -1.10 -20.60 14.58
C ASP A 244 -1.22 -20.41 16.10
N GLN A 245 -1.21 -21.53 16.82
CA GLN A 245 -1.32 -21.57 18.29
C GLN A 245 -0.15 -20.88 19.01
N SER A 246 1.01 -20.74 18.40
CA SER A 246 2.14 -20.01 18.97
C SER A 246 1.90 -18.50 18.92
N VAL A 247 1.44 -17.99 17.77
CA VAL A 247 1.09 -16.58 17.55
C VAL A 247 -0.08 -16.17 18.44
N ILE A 248 -1.13 -16.99 18.48
CA ILE A 248 -2.30 -16.77 19.35
C ILE A 248 -1.88 -16.65 20.82
N ARG A 249 -1.01 -17.55 21.30
CA ARG A 249 -0.56 -17.52 22.70
C ARG A 249 0.27 -16.28 23.00
N ALA A 250 1.18 -15.90 22.11
CA ALA A 250 1.97 -14.69 22.24
C ALA A 250 1.08 -13.44 22.28
N GLU A 251 0.07 -13.38 21.41
CA GLU A 251 -0.85 -12.26 21.32
C GLU A 251 -1.75 -12.16 22.57
N LEU A 252 -2.32 -13.28 23.03
CA LEU A 252 -3.08 -13.31 24.28
C LEU A 252 -2.22 -12.92 25.49
N GLN A 253 -0.95 -13.33 25.53
CA GLN A 253 -0.03 -12.93 26.59
C GLN A 253 0.22 -11.42 26.55
N ARG A 254 0.48 -10.87 25.36
CA ARG A 254 0.65 -9.42 25.13
C ARG A 254 -0.59 -8.65 25.57
N MET A 255 -1.77 -9.04 25.12
CA MET A 255 -3.04 -8.36 25.42
C MET A 255 -3.36 -8.30 26.92
N ARG A 256 -2.93 -9.31 27.69
CA ARG A 256 -3.16 -9.38 29.15
C ARG A 256 -2.27 -8.43 29.95
N MET A 257 -1.14 -8.01 29.40
CA MET A 257 -0.22 -7.12 30.08
C MET A 257 -0.82 -5.71 30.17
N ASP A 258 -0.81 -5.13 31.37
CA ASP A 258 -1.21 -3.73 31.55
C ASP A 258 -0.31 -2.81 30.73
N LYS A 259 -0.84 -1.66 30.30
CA LYS A 259 -0.12 -0.65 29.50
C LYS A 259 0.40 -1.14 28.15
N THR A 260 -0.12 -2.25 27.65
CA THR A 260 0.24 -2.75 26.33
C THR A 260 -0.73 -2.22 25.28
N TRP A 261 -0.20 -1.50 24.30
CA TRP A 261 -0.97 -0.85 23.23
C TRP A 261 -1.91 -1.84 22.53
N GLY A 262 -3.18 -1.46 22.40
CA GLY A 262 -4.12 -2.17 21.53
C GLY A 262 -4.14 -1.59 20.12
N GLY A 263 -4.81 -2.25 19.20
CA GLY A 263 -5.02 -1.75 17.84
C GLY A 263 -6.20 -2.42 17.12
N ALA A 264 -6.02 -2.63 15.82
CA ALA A 264 -7.02 -3.16 14.92
C ALA A 264 -7.67 -4.46 15.43
N THR A 265 -6.87 -5.39 15.93
CA THR A 265 -7.34 -6.69 16.39
C THR A 265 -8.31 -6.56 17.57
N GLU A 266 -7.99 -5.72 18.56
CA GLU A 266 -8.87 -5.48 19.71
C GLU A 266 -10.12 -4.69 19.34
N ALA A 267 -10.01 -3.71 18.44
CA ALA A 267 -11.15 -2.97 17.91
C ALA A 267 -12.12 -3.90 17.16
N TYR A 268 -11.59 -4.82 16.35
CA TYR A 268 -12.36 -5.83 15.64
C TYR A 268 -13.09 -6.78 16.61
N VAL A 269 -12.39 -7.32 17.60
CA VAL A 269 -13.00 -8.20 18.62
C VAL A 269 -14.08 -7.44 19.40
N PHE A 270 -13.83 -6.19 19.78
CA PHE A 270 -14.83 -5.34 20.45
C PHE A 270 -16.08 -5.15 19.58
N ALA A 271 -15.91 -4.80 18.30
CA ALA A 271 -17.02 -4.55 17.39
C ALA A 271 -17.98 -5.75 17.32
N HIS A 272 -17.41 -6.96 17.21
CA HIS A 272 -18.16 -8.21 17.15
C HIS A 272 -18.79 -8.61 18.48
N LEU A 273 -18.06 -8.41 19.58
CA LEU A 273 -18.55 -8.79 20.91
C LEU A 273 -19.74 -7.94 21.36
N PHE A 274 -19.71 -6.63 21.06
CA PHE A 274 -20.75 -5.71 21.49
C PHE A 274 -21.81 -5.42 20.41
N GLY A 275 -21.60 -5.88 19.17
CA GLY A 275 -22.50 -5.62 18.05
C GLY A 275 -22.53 -4.13 17.67
N ILE A 276 -21.38 -3.45 17.72
CA ILE A 276 -21.24 -2.00 17.51
C ILE A 276 -20.19 -1.77 16.43
N THR A 277 -20.46 -0.86 15.50
CA THR A 277 -19.43 -0.48 14.51
C THR A 277 -18.40 0.42 15.18
N VAL A 278 -17.12 0.05 15.13
CA VAL A 278 -16.03 0.93 15.59
C VAL A 278 -15.48 1.68 14.39
N VAL A 279 -15.49 3.01 14.47
CA VAL A 279 -14.98 3.93 13.45
C VAL A 279 -13.75 4.64 14.02
N ILE A 280 -12.58 4.41 13.43
CA ILE A 280 -11.32 5.02 13.87
C ILE A 280 -10.86 6.03 12.80
N TYR A 281 -10.72 7.30 13.18
CA TYR A 281 -10.23 8.38 12.32
C TYR A 281 -8.75 8.60 12.59
N ASP A 282 -7.88 8.26 11.64
CA ASP A 282 -6.46 8.59 11.69
C ASP A 282 -6.26 10.05 11.26
N THR A 283 -5.96 10.90 12.23
CA THR A 283 -5.76 12.35 12.00
C THR A 283 -4.53 12.67 11.17
N ARG A 284 -3.53 11.79 11.11
CA ARG A 284 -2.29 12.04 10.36
C ARG A 284 -2.46 11.73 8.89
N SER A 285 -3.17 10.66 8.58
CA SER A 285 -3.36 10.17 7.21
C SER A 285 -4.70 10.57 6.61
N GLY A 286 -5.66 10.98 7.43
CA GLY A 286 -7.06 11.19 7.03
C GLY A 286 -7.86 9.89 6.94
N TYR A 287 -7.28 8.72 7.20
CA TYR A 287 -8.00 7.45 7.06
C TYR A 287 -9.14 7.29 8.04
N VAL A 288 -10.15 6.55 7.59
CA VAL A 288 -11.22 6.06 8.45
C VAL A 288 -11.28 4.54 8.35
N GLU A 289 -10.91 3.86 9.42
CA GLU A 289 -11.09 2.42 9.55
C GLU A 289 -12.45 2.12 10.16
N ARG A 290 -13.15 1.11 9.63
CA ARG A 290 -14.46 0.67 10.13
C ARG A 290 -14.45 -0.82 10.42
N TYR A 291 -14.65 -1.16 11.68
CA TYR A 291 -14.84 -2.53 12.12
C TYR A 291 -16.33 -2.79 12.30
N VAL A 292 -16.92 -3.54 11.36
CA VAL A 292 -18.35 -3.83 11.31
C VAL A 292 -18.60 -5.26 11.79
N PRO A 293 -19.53 -5.50 12.74
CA PRO A 293 -19.87 -6.86 13.17
C PRO A 293 -20.53 -7.66 12.04
N HIS A 294 -20.19 -8.95 11.90
CA HIS A 294 -20.73 -9.83 10.86
C HIS A 294 -22.27 -9.91 10.85
N ASP A 295 -22.90 -10.01 12.02
CA ASP A 295 -24.36 -10.17 12.15
C ASP A 295 -25.09 -8.82 12.34
N ARG A 296 -24.55 -7.73 11.77
CA ARG A 296 -25.12 -6.39 11.94
C ARG A 296 -26.56 -6.38 11.42
N ASN A 297 -27.50 -6.09 12.30
CA ASN A 297 -28.84 -5.69 11.88
C ASN A 297 -28.72 -4.31 11.19
N PRO A 298 -29.06 -4.18 9.89
CA PRO A 298 -28.93 -2.92 9.16
C PRO A 298 -29.77 -1.78 9.77
N ASN A 299 -30.79 -2.10 10.58
CA ASN A 299 -31.63 -1.13 11.28
C ASN A 299 -31.01 -0.59 12.58
N TYR A 300 -29.88 -1.15 13.05
CA TYR A 300 -29.18 -0.69 14.25
C TYR A 300 -27.83 -0.07 13.88
N THR A 301 -27.77 1.26 13.90
CA THR A 301 -26.59 2.06 13.54
C THR A 301 -25.84 2.56 14.78
N ARG A 302 -25.59 1.69 15.75
CA ARG A 302 -24.72 2.08 16.87
C ARG A 302 -23.27 2.12 16.38
N GLU A 303 -22.70 3.32 16.38
CA GLU A 303 -21.32 3.57 16.03
C GLU A 303 -20.57 4.11 17.27
N LEU A 304 -19.35 3.63 17.46
CA LEU A 304 -18.36 4.18 18.38
C LEU A 304 -17.28 4.84 17.56
N HIS A 305 -16.99 6.10 17.86
CA HIS A 305 -16.00 6.88 17.13
C HIS A 305 -14.75 7.12 17.99
N ILE A 306 -13.58 6.90 17.39
CA ILE A 306 -12.27 6.99 18.03
C ILE A 306 -11.36 7.82 17.13
N ILE A 307 -10.56 8.72 17.70
CA ILE A 307 -9.48 9.39 17.00
C ILE A 307 -8.18 8.62 17.21
N TYR A 308 -7.43 8.41 16.14
CA TYR A 308 -6.04 7.94 16.19
C TYR A 308 -5.11 9.09 15.83
N GLU A 309 -4.17 9.40 16.72
CA GLU A 309 -3.22 10.52 16.58
C GLU A 309 -1.83 10.07 16.13
N GLY A 310 -1.66 8.78 15.88
CA GLY A 310 -0.36 8.17 15.65
C GLY A 310 0.33 7.70 16.93
N GLY A 311 1.47 7.04 16.76
CA GLY A 311 2.26 6.55 17.90
C GLY A 311 1.52 5.57 18.80
N ASN A 312 0.52 4.85 18.26
CA ASN A 312 -0.40 3.97 18.99
C ASN A 312 -1.39 4.68 19.93
N HIS A 313 -1.50 6.01 19.85
CA HIS A 313 -2.39 6.78 20.72
C HIS A 313 -3.80 6.93 20.16
N TYR A 314 -4.80 6.72 21.02
CA TYR A 314 -6.22 6.79 20.68
C TYR A 314 -6.98 7.67 21.67
N ASN A 315 -7.88 8.50 21.15
CA ASN A 315 -8.78 9.35 21.94
C ASN A 315 -10.24 9.00 21.64
N THR A 316 -11.15 9.24 22.59
CA THR A 316 -12.58 9.05 22.31
C THR A 316 -13.11 10.22 21.51
N LEU A 317 -13.85 9.98 20.42
CA LEU A 317 -14.61 11.01 19.73
C LEU A 317 -16.08 10.92 20.14
N LYS A 318 -16.58 11.97 20.81
CA LYS A 318 -18.01 12.12 21.08
C LYS A 318 -18.65 12.96 19.98
N ILE A 319 -19.40 12.31 19.09
CA ILE A 319 -20.22 13.01 18.11
C ILE A 319 -21.44 13.60 18.82
N GLY A 320 -21.71 14.88 18.61
CA GLY A 320 -22.93 15.54 19.10
C GLY A 320 -24.14 14.97 18.35
N VAL A 321 -25.13 14.49 19.10
CA VAL A 321 -26.40 14.00 18.55
C VAL A 321 -27.38 15.14 18.43
#